data_AF-A0A9X1M5S7-F1
#
_entry.id   AF-A0A9X1M5S7-F1
#
_cell.length_a   1.000
_cell.length_b   1.000
_cell.length_c   1.000
_cell.angle_alpha   90.00
_cell.angle_beta   90.00
_cell.angle_gamma   90.00
#
_symmetry.space_group_name_H-M   'P 1'
#
loop_
_entity.id
_entity.type
_entity.pdbx_description
1 polymer ?
#
loop_
_entity_poly.entity_id
_entity_poly.type
_entity_poly.pdbx_seq_one_letter_code
_entity_poly.pdbx_strand_id
1 'polypeptide(L)'
;MTIAKNYRRFAELEAHGVSDIYEDWALGVAEDPSVQALVGGLPPAKRQPNLVFAAARSQGAPLGDYENFRTWLLRNWQNVDPVIRTRSTQTNEAGRCAVLLPELAVPGQDVGNGVSG
;
A
#
# COMPACT_ATOMS: atom_id res chain seq x y z
N MET A 1 -12.22 -4.22 9.91
CA MET A 1 -12.42 -3.31 8.76
C MET A 1 -12.83 -4.15 7.55
N THR A 2 -13.80 -3.72 6.74
CA THR A 2 -14.19 -4.47 5.52
C THR A 2 -13.13 -4.32 4.43
N ILE A 3 -13.14 -5.20 3.43
CA ILE A 3 -12.23 -5.09 2.28
C ILE A 3 -12.45 -3.74 1.58
N ALA A 4 -13.69 -3.38 1.29
CA ALA A 4 -14.02 -2.08 0.71
C ALA A 4 -13.42 -0.90 1.50
N LYS A 5 -13.61 -0.85 2.82
CA LYS A 5 -13.04 0.22 3.66
C LYS A 5 -11.51 0.21 3.67
N ASN A 6 -10.89 -0.96 3.61
CA ASN A 6 -9.44 -1.10 3.55
C ASN A 6 -8.86 -0.53 2.25
N TYR A 7 -9.50 -0.85 1.12
CA TYR A 7 -9.05 -0.37 -0.18
C TYR A 7 -9.32 1.13 -0.36
N ARG A 8 -10.46 1.68 0.08
CA ARG A 8 -10.67 3.15 0.07
C ARG A 8 -9.64 3.88 0.90
N ARG A 9 -9.40 3.42 2.12
CA ARG A 9 -8.40 4.04 3.00
C ARG A 9 -7.00 4.02 2.38
N PHE A 10 -6.62 2.93 1.73
CA PHE A 10 -5.35 2.85 1.01
C PHE A 10 -5.29 3.84 -0.16
N ALA A 11 -6.36 3.96 -0.94
CA ALA A 11 -6.45 4.96 -2.02
C ALA A 11 -6.18 6.37 -1.47
N GLU A 12 -6.88 6.75 -0.39
CA GLU A 12 -6.84 8.09 0.20
C GLU A 12 -5.53 8.41 0.95
N LEU A 13 -4.91 7.42 1.62
CA LEU A 13 -3.80 7.66 2.53
C LEU A 13 -2.42 7.24 1.99
N GLU A 14 -2.38 6.26 1.09
CA GLU A 14 -1.11 5.67 0.62
C GLU A 14 -0.91 5.87 -0.89
N ALA A 15 -1.96 5.80 -1.70
CA ALA A 15 -1.84 5.95 -3.15
C ALA A 15 -2.03 7.39 -3.63
N HIS A 16 -2.84 8.18 -2.94
CA HIS A 16 -3.15 9.55 -3.32
C HIS A 16 -1.90 10.42 -3.43
N GLY A 17 -1.69 11.01 -4.61
CA GLY A 17 -0.51 11.83 -4.92
C GLY A 17 0.80 11.05 -5.07
N VAL A 18 0.77 9.72 -4.94
CA VAL A 18 1.93 8.81 -5.11
C VAL A 18 1.79 8.00 -6.40
N SER A 19 0.60 7.48 -6.69
CA SER A 19 0.34 6.65 -7.86
C SER A 19 -1.14 6.68 -8.24
N ASP A 20 -1.47 7.44 -9.28
CA ASP A 20 -2.84 7.55 -9.84
C ASP A 20 -3.40 6.16 -10.23
N ILE A 21 -2.54 5.24 -10.70
CA ILE A 21 -2.94 3.89 -11.08
C ILE A 21 -3.37 3.08 -9.86
N TYR A 22 -2.60 3.14 -8.77
CA TYR A 22 -2.95 2.38 -7.56
C TYR A 22 -4.12 3.02 -6.80
N GLU A 23 -4.29 4.34 -6.91
CA GLU A 23 -5.46 5.04 -6.41
C GLU A 23 -6.71 4.58 -7.15
N ASP A 24 -6.72 4.62 -8.48
CA ASP A 24 -7.84 4.16 -9.31
C ASP A 24 -8.18 2.69 -9.05
N TRP A 25 -7.16 1.82 -9.00
CA TRP A 25 -7.38 0.41 -8.70
C TRP A 25 -7.98 0.19 -7.31
N ALA A 26 -7.50 0.92 -6.31
CA ALA A 26 -7.98 0.77 -4.95
C ALA A 26 -9.42 1.27 -4.79
N LEU A 27 -9.78 2.39 -5.42
CA LEU A 27 -11.15 2.88 -5.47
C LEU A 27 -12.07 1.88 -6.20
N GLY A 28 -11.64 1.37 -7.35
CA GLY A 28 -12.39 0.38 -8.10
C GLY A 28 -12.64 -0.92 -7.32
N VAL A 29 -11.61 -1.48 -6.67
CA VAL A 29 -11.77 -2.67 -5.81
C VAL A 29 -12.72 -2.40 -4.65
N ALA A 30 -12.72 -1.20 -4.09
CA ALA A 30 -13.63 -0.86 -3.02
C ALA A 30 -15.11 -0.84 -3.42
N GLU A 31 -15.41 -0.79 -4.71
CA GLU A 31 -16.75 -0.76 -5.28
C GLU A 31 -17.14 -2.06 -6.01
N ASP A 32 -16.20 -2.96 -6.27
CA ASP A 32 -16.47 -4.22 -6.96
C ASP A 32 -16.61 -5.43 -6.02
N PRO A 33 -17.83 -5.96 -5.80
CA PRO A 33 -18.04 -7.14 -4.97
C PRO A 33 -17.32 -8.39 -5.49
N SER A 34 -17.09 -8.50 -6.80
CA SER A 34 -16.46 -9.66 -7.44
C SER A 34 -15.01 -9.78 -7.02
N VAL A 35 -14.25 -8.68 -7.11
CA VAL A 35 -12.86 -8.65 -6.67
C VAL A 35 -12.77 -8.71 -5.14
N GLN A 36 -13.72 -8.11 -4.41
CA GLN A 36 -13.78 -8.26 -2.96
C GLN A 36 -13.99 -9.71 -2.51
N ALA A 37 -14.79 -10.50 -3.23
CA ALA A 37 -14.96 -11.92 -2.94
C ALA A 37 -13.65 -12.71 -3.14
N LEU A 38 -12.91 -12.45 -4.22
CA LEU A 38 -11.59 -13.06 -4.45
C LEU A 38 -10.61 -12.74 -3.33
N VAL A 39 -10.45 -11.45 -3.01
CA VAL A 39 -9.58 -11.00 -1.92
C VAL A 39 -10.06 -11.55 -0.56
N GLY A 40 -11.37 -11.72 -0.39
CA GLY A 40 -11.97 -12.35 0.78
C GLY A 40 -11.57 -13.81 0.98
N GLY A 41 -11.22 -14.52 -0.10
CA GLY A 41 -10.69 -15.89 -0.04
C GLY A 41 -9.26 -16.00 0.50
N LEU A 42 -8.53 -14.88 0.60
CA LEU A 42 -7.19 -14.85 1.19
C LEU A 42 -7.24 -14.83 2.73
N PRO A 43 -6.18 -15.30 3.42
CA PRO A 43 -6.03 -15.10 4.86
C PRO A 43 -6.07 -13.59 5.19
N PRO A 44 -6.68 -13.16 6.32
CA PRO A 44 -6.84 -11.73 6.64
C PRO A 44 -5.55 -10.91 6.55
N ALA A 45 -4.42 -11.47 7.00
CA ALA A 45 -3.10 -10.81 6.94
C ALA A 45 -2.58 -10.55 5.51
N LYS A 46 -3.13 -11.23 4.50
CA LYS A 46 -2.71 -11.19 3.09
C LYS A 46 -3.63 -10.32 2.21
N ARG A 47 -4.64 -9.67 2.79
CA ARG A 47 -5.62 -8.84 2.05
C ARG A 47 -5.20 -7.40 1.82
N GLN A 48 -3.93 -7.08 2.10
CA GLN A 48 -3.38 -5.72 1.99
C GLN A 48 -3.33 -5.30 0.52
N PRO A 49 -3.81 -4.09 0.14
CA PRO A 49 -3.87 -3.65 -1.26
C PRO A 49 -2.50 -3.69 -1.94
N ASN A 50 -1.46 -3.16 -1.30
CA ASN A 50 -0.09 -3.21 -1.78
C ASN A 50 0.39 -4.63 -2.13
N LEU A 51 0.08 -5.62 -1.27
CA LEU A 51 0.47 -7.00 -1.52
C LEU A 51 -0.26 -7.58 -2.74
N VAL A 52 -1.57 -7.34 -2.85
CA VAL A 52 -2.39 -7.82 -3.97
C VAL A 52 -1.95 -7.19 -5.28
N PHE A 53 -1.74 -5.88 -5.31
CA PHE A 53 -1.29 -5.16 -6.50
C PHE A 53 0.13 -5.55 -6.90
N ALA A 54 1.06 -5.63 -5.95
CA ALA A 54 2.42 -6.07 -6.23
C ALA A 54 2.47 -7.53 -6.74
N ALA A 55 1.59 -8.40 -6.25
CA ALA A 55 1.49 -9.78 -6.74
C ALA A 55 0.93 -9.82 -8.17
N ALA A 56 -0.16 -9.10 -8.42
CA ALA A 56 -0.75 -8.98 -9.75
C ALA A 56 0.26 -8.41 -10.76
N ARG A 57 0.98 -7.34 -10.41
CA ARG A 57 2.04 -6.75 -11.23
C ARG A 57 3.16 -7.74 -11.54
N SER A 58 3.59 -8.54 -10.56
CA SER A 58 4.61 -9.56 -10.79
C SER A 58 4.16 -10.70 -11.70
N GLN A 59 2.86 -10.88 -11.86
CA GLN A 59 2.25 -11.85 -12.77
C GLN A 59 1.89 -11.25 -14.14
N GLY A 60 2.20 -9.97 -14.37
CA GLY A 60 1.99 -9.30 -15.66
C GLY A 60 0.69 -8.53 -15.80
N ALA A 61 0.07 -8.10 -14.68
CA ALA A 61 -1.10 -7.23 -14.74
C ALA A 61 -0.80 -5.96 -15.57
N PRO A 62 -1.67 -5.59 -16.55
CA PRO A 62 -1.46 -4.41 -17.36
C PRO A 62 -1.48 -3.15 -16.48
N LEU A 63 -0.70 -2.13 -16.86
CA LEU A 63 -0.86 -0.79 -16.32
C LEU A 63 -2.01 -0.10 -17.06
N GLY A 64 -2.78 0.70 -16.34
CA GLY A 64 -3.93 1.41 -16.90
C GLY A 64 -5.06 1.50 -15.89
N ASP A 65 -6.26 1.77 -16.40
CA ASP A 65 -7.47 1.89 -15.59
C ASP A 65 -7.83 0.60 -14.84
N TYR A 66 -8.71 0.77 -13.85
CA TYR A 66 -9.23 -0.32 -13.06
C TYR A 66 -9.97 -1.37 -13.89
N GLU A 67 -10.67 -1.01 -14.98
CA GLU A 67 -11.45 -1.97 -15.76
C GLU A 67 -10.57 -3.01 -16.46
N ASN A 68 -9.45 -2.57 -17.05
CA ASN A 68 -8.46 -3.44 -17.65
C ASN A 68 -7.78 -4.32 -16.59
N PHE A 69 -7.42 -3.73 -15.46
CA PHE A 69 -6.86 -4.48 -14.34
C PHE A 69 -7.83 -5.53 -13.79
N ARG A 70 -9.08 -5.14 -13.55
CA ARG A 70 -10.17 -6.01 -13.06
C ARG A 70 -10.36 -7.20 -13.99
N THR A 71 -10.52 -6.94 -15.28
CA THR A 71 -10.72 -7.99 -16.28
C THR A 71 -9.55 -8.98 -16.30
N TRP A 72 -8.32 -8.47 -16.23
CA TRP A 72 -7.13 -9.30 -16.15
C TRP A 72 -7.06 -10.09 -14.84
N LEU A 73 -7.35 -9.46 -13.70
CA LEU A 73 -7.24 -10.05 -12.37
C LEU A 73 -8.22 -11.21 -12.20
N LEU A 74 -9.47 -11.05 -12.64
CA LEU A 74 -10.49 -12.10 -12.58
C LEU A 74 -10.07 -13.34 -13.39
N ARG A 75 -9.45 -13.14 -14.57
CA ARG A 75 -8.98 -14.23 -15.44
C ARG A 75 -7.72 -14.93 -14.91
N ASN A 76 -6.85 -14.20 -14.22
CA ASN A 76 -5.53 -14.68 -13.79
C ASN A 76 -5.45 -14.97 -12.30
N TRP A 77 -6.56 -14.90 -11.57
CA TRP A 77 -6.57 -15.04 -10.10
C TRP A 77 -5.92 -16.33 -9.61
N GLN A 78 -6.11 -17.45 -10.31
CA GLN A 78 -5.50 -18.74 -10.01
C GLN A 78 -3.95 -18.71 -10.03
N ASN A 79 -3.35 -17.78 -10.77
CA ASN A 79 -1.90 -17.57 -10.81
C ASN A 79 -1.45 -16.55 -9.75
N VAL A 80 -2.30 -15.58 -9.43
CA VAL A 80 -2.01 -14.48 -8.48
C VAL A 80 -2.15 -14.92 -7.03
N ASP A 81 -3.20 -15.67 -6.68
CA ASP A 81 -3.49 -16.13 -5.32
C ASP A 81 -2.32 -16.94 -4.70
N PRO A 82 -1.72 -17.92 -5.40
CA PRO A 82 -0.55 -18.64 -4.88
C PRO A 82 0.64 -17.71 -4.60
N VAL A 83 0.86 -16.68 -5.43
CA VAL A 83 1.95 -15.70 -5.24
C VAL A 83 1.70 -14.87 -3.97
N ILE A 84 0.46 -14.43 -3.76
CA ILE A 84 0.07 -13.70 -2.54
C ILE A 84 0.28 -14.57 -1.28
N ARG A 85 -0.09 -15.86 -1.36
CA ARG A 85 0.03 -16.79 -0.24
C ARG A 85 1.48 -17.12 0.09
N THR A 86 2.31 -17.34 -0.93
CA THR A 86 3.72 -17.72 -0.80
C THR A 86 4.62 -16.54 -0.41
N ARG A 87 4.25 -15.30 -0.77
CA ARG A 87 4.95 -14.11 -0.31
C ARG A 87 4.82 -13.98 1.21
N SER A 88 5.77 -14.57 1.94
CA SER A 88 6.01 -14.30 3.35
C SER A 88 6.19 -12.81 3.54
N THR A 89 5.50 -12.26 4.55
CA THR A 89 5.50 -10.84 4.91
C THR A 89 6.87 -10.40 5.39
N GLN A 90 7.80 -10.18 4.46
CA GLN A 90 8.99 -9.36 4.65
C GLN A 90 9.03 -8.29 3.58
N THR A 91 8.24 -7.23 3.80
CA THR A 91 8.75 -5.86 3.80
C THR A 91 7.93 -5.11 4.85
N ASN A 92 8.52 -5.02 6.04
CA ASN A 92 8.27 -3.96 7.01
C ASN A 92 8.80 -2.66 6.39
N GLU A 93 7.95 -1.74 5.90
CA GLU A 93 8.31 -0.30 5.81
C GLU A 93 7.12 0.70 5.86
N ALA A 94 5.85 0.33 5.60
CA ALA A 94 4.76 1.33 5.70
C ALA A 94 4.39 1.72 7.16
N GLY A 95 4.71 0.84 8.14
CA GLY A 95 4.51 1.12 9.57
C GLY A 95 5.70 1.77 10.28
N ARG A 96 6.81 2.05 9.57
CA ARG A 96 8.06 2.56 10.18
C ARG A 96 8.39 4.02 9.85
N CYS A 97 7.59 4.68 9.01
CA CYS A 97 7.61 6.14 8.89
C CYS A 97 6.48 6.82 9.69
N ALA A 98 5.61 6.05 10.35
CA ALA A 98 4.61 6.59 11.26
C ALA A 98 4.97 6.24 12.71
N VAL A 99 5.32 7.29 13.48
CA VAL A 99 5.47 7.34 14.94
C VAL A 99 6.85 7.00 15.50
N LEU A 100 7.70 8.04 15.58
CA LEU A 100 8.42 8.42 16.80
C LEU A 100 8.93 9.86 16.65
N LEU A 101 8.03 10.83 16.89
CA LEU A 101 8.44 12.08 17.53
C LEU A 101 8.61 11.76 19.02
N PRO A 102 9.84 11.85 19.54
CA PRO A 102 10.03 12.50 20.82
C PRO A 102 11.03 13.66 20.67
N GLU A 103 10.68 14.75 21.34
CA GLU A 103 11.46 15.97 21.47
C GLU A 103 12.90 15.70 21.94
N LEU A 104 13.87 16.34 21.29
CA LEU A 104 15.19 16.53 21.87
C LEU A 104 15.47 18.02 21.99
N ALA A 105 15.11 18.56 23.15
CA ALA A 105 15.71 19.77 23.66
C ALA A 105 17.22 19.54 23.87
N VAL A 106 18.05 20.43 23.34
CA VAL A 106 19.40 20.68 23.87
C VAL A 106 19.66 22.19 23.89
N PRO A 107 20.09 22.76 25.04
CA PRO A 107 20.40 24.17 25.18
C PRO A 107 21.77 24.47 24.56
N GLY A 108 21.82 25.39 23.61
CA GLY A 108 23.08 25.94 23.11
C GLY A 108 23.63 26.96 24.09
N GLN A 109 24.41 26.51 25.07
CA GLN A 109 25.46 27.34 25.64
C GLN A 109 26.74 27.06 24.86
N ASP A 110 27.22 28.03 24.10
CA ASP A 110 28.64 28.12 23.78
C ASP A 110 29.10 29.58 23.81
N VAL A 111 30.31 29.70 24.31
CA VAL A 111 31.00 30.87 24.81
C VAL A 111 31.53 31.73 23.67
N GLY A 112 31.07 32.97 23.58
CA GLY A 112 31.64 33.97 22.69
C GLY A 112 33.03 34.40 23.17
N ASN A 113 34.08 33.79 22.62
CA ASN A 113 35.44 34.31 22.67
C ASN A 113 35.80 34.98 21.34
N GLY A 114 36.17 36.27 21.42
CA GLY A 114 37.08 36.90 20.48
C GLY A 114 36.46 37.73 19.36
N VAL A 115 36.31 39.03 19.60
CA VAL A 115 36.50 40.04 18.55
C VAL A 115 37.60 40.99 18.99
N SER A 116 38.70 40.92 18.24
CA SER A 116 39.78 41.89 18.19
C SER A 116 39.24 43.27 17.78
N GLY A 117 39.76 44.31 18.42
CA GLY A 117 39.55 45.72 18.10
C GLY A 117 40.23 46.60 19.13
#